data_AF-H5TUH6-F1
#
_entry.id   AF-H5TUH6-F1
#
_cell.length_a   1.000
_cell.length_b   1.000
_cell.length_c   1.000
_cell.angle_alpha   90.00
_cell.angle_beta   90.00
_cell.angle_gamma   90.00
#
_symmetry.space_group_name_H-M   'P 1'
#
loop_
_entity.id
_entity.type
_entity.pdbx_description
1 polymer ?
#
loop_
_entity_poly.entity_id
_entity_poly.type
_entity_poly.pdbx_seq_one_letter_code
_entity_poly.pdbx_strand_id
1 'polypeptide(L)'
;MGDIDRTVRLLELLPSLRNFAASVTGRENAELGESDWAEAHDLAEKATGARQDLPIVAASLHQYLCGRFEYFVRDIVQAIADERSSEFSSYADLPDKMRAELYQLTISVAGNPGRYRYSDMEAHSFLKALADNLVGDRYDPLNVKSEILAITESNMTQRTIVEVFKRVGLEDIWSTMAQQAALRSHLGAKDQGECSKLAISKLSKIMNDRNSFAHPTSSTTFPDPEQVLSTCEFFRAFSSVMVDVAKLPR
;
A
#
# COMPACT_ATOMS: atom_id res chain seq x y z
N MET A 1 -10.61 -15.48 -25.29
CA MET A 1 -12.00 -15.63 -24.79
C MET A 1 -12.02 -16.27 -23.40
N GLY A 2 -11.29 -17.37 -23.16
CA GLY A 2 -11.26 -18.05 -21.85
C GLY A 2 -11.08 -17.18 -20.60
N ASP A 3 -10.13 -16.25 -20.53
CA ASP A 3 -9.94 -15.42 -19.33
C ASP A 3 -11.05 -14.37 -19.11
N ILE A 4 -11.68 -13.91 -20.18
CA ILE A 4 -12.86 -13.04 -20.08
C ILE A 4 -14.02 -13.84 -19.48
N ASP A 5 -14.24 -15.07 -19.96
CA ASP A 5 -15.30 -15.94 -19.45
C ASP A 5 -15.07 -16.32 -17.97
N ARG A 6 -13.82 -16.54 -17.57
CA ARG A 6 -13.43 -16.73 -16.15
C ARG A 6 -13.81 -15.52 -15.31
N THR A 7 -13.52 -14.32 -15.81
CA THR A 7 -13.87 -13.07 -15.12
C THR A 7 -15.38 -12.90 -15.00
N VAL A 8 -16.14 -13.20 -16.07
CA VAL A 8 -17.60 -13.16 -16.06
C VAL A 8 -18.16 -14.10 -14.99
N ARG A 9 -17.71 -15.36 -14.93
CA ARG A 9 -18.16 -16.33 -13.91
C ARG A 9 -17.90 -15.84 -12.48
N LEU A 10 -16.73 -15.23 -12.23
CA LEU A 10 -16.41 -14.65 -10.92
C LEU A 10 -17.31 -13.46 -10.57
N LEU A 11 -17.63 -12.60 -11.54
CA LEU A 11 -18.52 -11.47 -11.34
C LEU A 11 -19.97 -11.90 -11.11
N GLU A 12 -20.43 -12.95 -11.79
CA GLU A 12 -21.77 -13.54 -11.61
C GLU A 12 -21.94 -14.21 -10.24
N LEU A 13 -20.84 -14.66 -9.60
CA LEU A 13 -20.88 -15.20 -8.24
C LEU A 13 -21.25 -14.15 -7.19
N LEU A 14 -20.85 -12.89 -7.38
CA LEU A 14 -21.07 -11.81 -6.42
C LEU A 14 -22.56 -11.54 -6.12
N PRO A 15 -23.45 -11.32 -7.11
CA PRO A 15 -24.87 -11.13 -6.84
C PRO A 15 -25.50 -12.37 -6.19
N SER A 16 -25.13 -13.58 -6.60
CA SER A 16 -25.64 -14.82 -5.98
C SER A 16 -25.26 -14.95 -4.52
N LEU A 17 -24.01 -14.61 -4.18
CA LEU A 17 -23.54 -14.62 -2.79
C LEU A 17 -24.26 -13.55 -1.95
N ARG A 18 -24.55 -12.38 -2.52
CA ARG A 18 -25.35 -11.33 -1.87
C ARG A 18 -26.80 -11.73 -1.66
N ASN A 19 -27.44 -12.33 -2.67
CA ASN A 19 -28.82 -12.78 -2.59
C ASN A 19 -28.97 -13.89 -1.56
N PHE A 20 -28.06 -14.87 -1.56
CA PHE A 20 -28.00 -15.91 -0.54
C PHE A 20 -27.82 -15.32 0.87
N ALA A 21 -26.87 -14.39 1.06
CA ALA A 21 -26.64 -13.76 2.36
C ALA A 21 -27.81 -12.89 2.84
N ALA A 22 -28.63 -12.35 1.92
CA ALA A 22 -29.83 -11.58 2.23
C ALA A 22 -31.08 -12.46 2.39
N SER A 23 -31.02 -13.73 1.98
CA SER A 23 -32.14 -14.65 2.08
C SER A 23 -32.38 -15.09 3.52
N VAL A 24 -33.67 -15.30 3.82
CA VAL A 24 -34.12 -15.81 5.10
C VAL A 24 -33.60 -17.25 5.28
N THR A 25 -33.01 -17.54 6.44
CA THR A 25 -32.36 -18.85 6.67
C THR A 25 -33.36 -19.99 6.50
N GLY A 26 -32.91 -21.15 6.02
CA GLY A 26 -33.75 -22.33 5.79
C GLY A 26 -34.61 -22.80 6.98
N ARG A 27 -34.36 -22.33 8.22
CA ARG A 27 -35.23 -22.57 9.38
C ARG A 27 -36.54 -21.80 9.30
N GLU A 28 -36.50 -20.52 8.93
CA GLU A 28 -37.71 -19.70 8.75
C GLU A 28 -38.48 -20.13 7.50
N ASN A 29 -37.78 -20.56 6.42
CA ASN A 29 -38.44 -21.14 5.24
C ASN A 29 -39.08 -22.51 5.52
N ALA A 30 -38.45 -23.34 6.37
CA ALA A 30 -39.03 -24.61 6.81
C ALA A 30 -40.29 -24.42 7.68
N GLU A 31 -40.36 -23.34 8.46
CA GLU A 31 -41.57 -22.95 9.20
C GLU A 31 -42.68 -22.41 8.26
N LEU A 32 -42.30 -21.84 7.11
CA LEU A 32 -43.20 -21.38 6.04
C LEU A 32 -43.63 -22.50 5.07
N GLY A 33 -43.07 -23.71 5.20
CA GLY A 33 -43.36 -24.85 4.32
C GLY A 33 -42.67 -24.80 2.95
N GLU A 34 -41.73 -23.87 2.74
CA GLU A 34 -40.90 -23.81 1.54
C GLU A 34 -39.66 -24.69 1.73
N SER A 35 -39.63 -25.85 1.06
CA SER A 35 -38.52 -26.80 1.16
C SER A 35 -37.36 -26.53 0.19
N ASP A 36 -37.52 -25.57 -0.71
CA ASP A 36 -36.57 -25.31 -1.80
C ASP A 36 -35.92 -23.93 -1.61
N TRP A 37 -34.64 -23.93 -1.22
CA TRP A 37 -33.88 -22.71 -1.00
C TRP A 37 -33.19 -22.31 -2.31
N ALA A 38 -33.95 -21.67 -3.19
CA ALA A 38 -33.52 -21.34 -4.54
C ALA A 38 -32.19 -20.57 -4.59
N GLU A 39 -31.96 -19.63 -3.66
CA GLU A 39 -30.71 -18.87 -3.57
C GLU A 39 -29.51 -19.75 -3.20
N ALA A 40 -29.71 -20.77 -2.36
CA ALA A 40 -28.66 -21.72 -2.03
C ALA A 40 -28.29 -22.60 -3.24
N HIS A 41 -29.28 -23.00 -4.02
CA HIS A 41 -29.06 -23.75 -5.26
C HIS A 41 -28.34 -22.92 -6.33
N ASP A 42 -28.77 -21.69 -6.57
CA ASP A 42 -28.12 -20.75 -7.50
C ASP A 42 -26.66 -20.48 -7.10
N LEU A 43 -26.41 -20.26 -5.80
CA LEU A 43 -25.05 -20.08 -5.30
C LEU A 43 -24.20 -21.35 -5.50
N ALA A 44 -24.74 -22.52 -5.19
CA ALA A 44 -24.01 -23.79 -5.32
C ALA A 44 -23.63 -24.09 -6.79
N GLU A 45 -24.55 -23.85 -7.73
CA GLU A 45 -24.31 -24.02 -9.16
C GLU A 45 -23.19 -23.08 -9.65
N LYS A 46 -23.32 -21.78 -9.38
CA LYS A 46 -22.33 -20.78 -9.80
C LYS A 46 -20.98 -20.96 -9.10
N ALA A 47 -20.97 -21.30 -7.81
CA ALA A 47 -19.74 -21.58 -7.08
C ALA A 47 -19.00 -22.79 -7.64
N THR A 48 -19.74 -23.82 -8.11
CA THR A 48 -19.14 -24.99 -8.76
C THR A 48 -18.45 -24.62 -10.06
N GLY A 49 -19.09 -23.78 -10.89
CA GLY A 49 -18.52 -23.28 -12.13
C GLY A 49 -17.34 -22.31 -11.95
N ALA A 50 -17.30 -21.58 -10.84
CA ALA A 50 -16.26 -20.59 -10.54
C ALA A 50 -15.11 -21.13 -9.67
N ARG A 51 -15.22 -22.36 -9.13
CA ARG A 51 -14.30 -22.91 -8.11
C ARG A 51 -12.82 -22.81 -8.48
N GLN A 52 -12.48 -23.13 -9.74
CA GLN A 52 -11.09 -23.11 -10.23
C GLN A 52 -10.55 -21.68 -10.41
N ASP A 53 -11.44 -20.69 -10.45
CA ASP A 53 -11.13 -19.29 -10.71
C ASP A 53 -11.07 -18.45 -9.42
N LEU A 54 -11.56 -18.97 -8.29
CA LEU A 54 -11.51 -18.30 -6.98
C LEU A 54 -10.11 -17.80 -6.55
N PRO A 55 -8.99 -18.47 -6.88
CA PRO A 55 -7.65 -17.92 -6.59
C PRO A 55 -7.37 -16.55 -7.26
N ILE A 56 -8.05 -16.21 -8.35
CA ILE A 56 -7.96 -14.88 -8.99
C ILE A 56 -8.50 -13.79 -8.05
N VAL A 57 -9.57 -14.09 -7.31
CA VAL A 57 -10.13 -13.17 -6.30
C VAL A 57 -9.12 -12.92 -5.19
N ALA A 58 -8.47 -13.99 -4.69
CA ALA A 58 -7.42 -13.87 -3.69
C ALA A 58 -6.23 -13.02 -4.17
N ALA A 59 -5.77 -13.21 -5.43
CA ALA A 59 -4.75 -12.35 -6.02
C ALA A 59 -5.20 -10.89 -6.15
N SER A 60 -6.46 -10.65 -6.50
CA SER A 60 -7.01 -9.30 -6.64
C SER A 60 -7.03 -8.58 -5.30
N LEU A 61 -7.42 -9.28 -4.22
CA LEU A 61 -7.34 -8.77 -2.85
C LEU A 61 -5.89 -8.53 -2.42
N HIS A 62 -4.96 -9.42 -2.76
CA HIS A 62 -3.54 -9.24 -2.48
C HIS A 62 -2.97 -7.97 -3.16
N GLN A 63 -3.32 -7.75 -4.43
CA GLN A 63 -2.93 -6.53 -5.16
C GLN A 63 -3.51 -5.27 -4.51
N TYR A 64 -4.80 -5.29 -4.16
CA TYR A 64 -5.45 -4.20 -3.46
C TYR A 64 -4.72 -3.87 -2.14
N LEU A 65 -4.42 -4.88 -1.33
CA LEU A 65 -3.68 -4.71 -0.07
C LEU A 65 -2.29 -4.09 -0.30
N CYS A 66 -1.54 -4.55 -1.30
CA CYS A 66 -0.25 -3.96 -1.63
C CYS A 66 -0.37 -2.50 -2.05
N GLY A 67 -1.39 -2.16 -2.86
CA GLY A 67 -1.64 -0.77 -3.26
C GLY A 67 -2.03 0.13 -2.06
N ARG A 68 -2.83 -0.39 -1.12
CA ARG A 68 -3.15 0.33 0.13
C ARG A 68 -1.92 0.51 1.02
N PHE A 69 -1.05 -0.50 1.10
CA PHE A 69 0.21 -0.40 1.82
C PHE A 69 1.16 0.63 1.20
N GLU A 70 1.27 0.66 -0.13
CA GLU A 70 2.06 1.68 -0.85
C GLU A 70 1.58 3.10 -0.53
N TYR A 71 0.26 3.33 -0.56
CA TYR A 71 -0.32 4.62 -0.20
C TYR A 71 -0.05 4.99 1.26
N PHE A 72 -0.25 4.04 2.18
CA PHE A 72 0.03 4.22 3.61
C PHE A 72 1.48 4.64 3.88
N VAL A 73 2.48 4.03 3.23
CA VAL A 73 3.88 4.42 3.41
C VAL A 73 4.12 5.85 2.92
N ARG A 74 3.47 6.27 1.83
CA ARG A 74 3.56 7.65 1.34
C ARG A 74 2.97 8.64 2.34
N ASP A 75 1.82 8.32 2.94
CA ASP A 75 1.18 9.16 3.95
C ASP A 75 2.10 9.35 5.18
N ILE A 76 2.79 8.29 5.62
CA ILE A 76 3.77 8.40 6.71
C ILE A 76 4.92 9.31 6.31
N VAL A 77 5.49 9.14 5.11
CA VAL A 77 6.61 9.97 4.65
C VAL A 77 6.18 11.44 4.55
N GLN A 78 4.96 11.73 4.08
CA GLN A 78 4.41 13.08 4.03
C GLN A 78 4.26 13.68 5.43
N ALA A 79 3.64 12.95 6.36
CA ALA A 79 3.48 13.42 7.73
C ALA A 79 4.82 13.75 8.40
N ILE A 80 5.83 12.91 8.18
CA ILE A 80 7.19 13.16 8.67
C ILE A 80 7.81 14.39 8.00
N ALA A 81 7.64 14.54 6.69
CA ALA A 81 8.16 15.69 5.96
C ALA A 81 7.52 17.00 6.43
N ASP A 82 6.20 17.00 6.69
CA ASP A 82 5.47 18.15 7.22
C ASP A 82 5.99 18.52 8.61
N GLU A 83 6.07 17.55 9.52
CA GLU A 83 6.62 17.74 10.86
C GLU A 83 8.05 18.30 10.79
N ARG A 84 8.92 17.66 10.02
CA ARG A 84 10.31 18.10 9.84
C ARG A 84 10.39 19.50 9.26
N SER A 85 9.60 19.82 8.24
CA SER A 85 9.61 21.15 7.64
C SER A 85 9.16 22.25 8.61
N SER A 86 8.25 21.92 9.53
CA SER A 86 7.77 22.87 10.56
C SER A 86 8.84 23.26 11.59
N GLU A 87 9.92 22.49 11.70
CA GLU A 87 11.07 22.78 12.57
C GLU A 87 11.98 23.88 11.99
N PHE A 88 11.83 24.24 10.71
CA PHE A 88 12.72 25.17 10.01
C PHE A 88 12.00 26.45 9.55
N SER A 89 12.69 27.58 9.66
CA SER A 89 12.16 28.89 9.26
C SER A 89 12.33 29.20 7.77
N SER A 90 13.30 28.58 7.10
CA SER A 90 13.60 28.88 5.70
C SER A 90 14.04 27.63 4.94
N TYR A 91 13.93 27.69 3.61
CA TYR A 91 14.34 26.59 2.73
C TYR A 91 15.84 26.28 2.84
N ALA A 92 16.67 27.28 3.12
CA ALA A 92 18.11 27.11 3.31
C ALA A 92 18.45 26.31 4.58
N ASP A 93 17.59 26.38 5.60
CA ASP A 93 17.80 25.68 6.87
C ASP A 93 17.41 24.19 6.80
N LEU A 94 16.68 23.76 5.76
CA LEU A 94 16.31 22.36 5.57
C LEU A 94 17.54 21.45 5.41
N PRO A 95 17.46 20.18 5.82
CA PRO A 95 18.52 19.20 5.57
C PRO A 95 18.90 19.13 4.08
N ASP A 96 20.20 19.15 3.78
CA ASP A 96 20.73 19.23 2.41
C ASP A 96 20.09 18.19 1.47
N LYS A 97 19.90 16.97 1.97
CA LYS A 97 19.27 15.89 1.22
C LYS A 97 17.80 16.17 0.91
N MET A 98 17.02 16.61 1.90
CA MET A 98 15.61 16.95 1.72
C MET A 98 15.46 18.10 0.71
N ARG A 99 16.33 19.11 0.81
CA ARG A 99 16.39 20.25 -0.11
C ARG A 99 16.71 19.82 -1.54
N ALA A 100 17.71 18.95 -1.71
CA ALA A 100 18.08 18.43 -3.03
C ALA A 100 16.95 17.61 -3.67
N GLU A 101 16.31 16.73 -2.89
CA GLU A 101 15.20 15.88 -3.35
C GLU A 101 13.95 16.71 -3.70
N LEU A 102 13.57 17.69 -2.86
CA LEU A 102 12.49 18.62 -3.15
C LEU A 102 12.69 19.33 -4.49
N TYR A 103 13.89 19.88 -4.71
CA TYR A 103 14.22 20.54 -5.96
C TYR A 103 14.11 19.58 -7.16
N GLN A 104 14.82 18.46 -7.12
CA GLN A 104 14.89 17.53 -8.26
C GLN A 104 13.54 16.91 -8.61
N LEU A 105 12.77 16.49 -7.62
CA LEU A 105 11.47 15.85 -7.83
C LEU A 105 10.43 16.86 -8.30
N THR A 106 10.43 18.10 -7.78
CA THR A 106 9.51 19.15 -8.25
C THR A 106 9.75 19.47 -9.72
N ILE A 107 11.01 19.63 -10.14
CA ILE A 107 11.35 19.87 -11.56
C ILE A 107 10.95 18.67 -12.42
N SER A 108 11.16 17.45 -11.91
CA SER A 108 10.76 16.22 -12.62
C SER A 108 9.25 16.12 -12.81
N VAL A 109 8.45 16.45 -11.78
CA VAL A 109 6.99 16.50 -11.85
C VAL A 109 6.54 17.58 -12.83
N ALA A 110 7.14 18.76 -12.77
CA ALA A 110 6.82 19.84 -13.70
C ALA A 110 7.09 19.50 -15.17
N GLY A 111 8.17 18.76 -15.44
CA GLY A 111 8.51 18.34 -16.80
C GLY A 111 7.58 17.27 -17.38
N ASN A 112 6.95 16.44 -16.53
CA ASN A 112 5.99 15.43 -16.95
C ASN A 112 4.99 15.07 -15.84
N PRO A 113 3.95 15.90 -15.60
CA PRO A 113 3.01 15.71 -14.49
C PRO A 113 2.28 14.37 -14.56
N GLY A 114 1.88 13.96 -15.77
CA GLY A 114 1.15 12.73 -16.03
C GLY A 114 1.89 11.46 -15.60
N ARG A 115 3.23 11.41 -15.73
CA ARG A 115 4.05 10.28 -15.25
C ARG A 115 3.88 10.05 -13.75
N TYR A 116 3.70 11.12 -12.99
CA TYR A 116 3.59 11.08 -11.52
C TYR A 116 2.15 11.16 -11.02
N ARG A 117 1.17 11.09 -11.94
CA ARG A 117 -0.28 11.17 -11.63
C ARG A 117 -0.71 12.51 -11.05
N TYR A 118 -0.05 13.59 -11.46
CA TYR A 118 -0.48 14.96 -11.18
C TYR A 118 -1.03 15.61 -12.43
N SER A 119 -1.95 16.54 -12.24
CA SER A 119 -2.40 17.48 -13.27
C SER A 119 -1.36 18.57 -13.51
N ASP A 120 -1.46 19.23 -14.68
CA ASP A 120 -0.61 20.39 -14.96
C ASP A 120 -0.78 21.48 -13.90
N MET A 121 -2.01 21.70 -13.41
CA MET A 121 -2.30 22.70 -12.38
C MET A 121 -1.59 22.41 -11.06
N GLU A 122 -1.60 21.14 -10.61
CA GLU A 122 -0.87 20.72 -9.41
C GLU A 122 0.64 20.89 -9.58
N ALA A 123 1.18 20.49 -10.74
CA ALA A 123 2.60 20.65 -11.03
C ALA A 123 3.05 22.13 -11.05
N HIS A 124 2.24 23.03 -11.61
CA HIS A 124 2.51 24.47 -11.55
C HIS A 124 2.44 25.00 -10.11
N SER A 125 1.52 24.50 -9.28
CA SER A 125 1.44 24.85 -7.86
C SER A 125 2.71 24.42 -7.10
N PHE A 126 3.24 23.22 -7.39
CA PHE A 126 4.49 22.75 -6.81
C PHE A 126 5.69 23.60 -7.23
N LEU A 127 5.80 23.95 -8.52
CA LEU A 127 6.84 24.85 -9.02
C LEU A 127 6.77 26.22 -8.35
N LYS A 128 5.57 26.78 -8.22
CA LYS A 128 5.37 28.07 -7.57
C LYS A 128 5.81 28.00 -6.11
N ALA A 129 5.42 26.97 -5.36
CA ALA A 129 5.85 26.78 -3.98
C ALA A 129 7.38 26.65 -3.86
N LEU A 130 8.02 25.93 -4.79
CA LEU A 130 9.48 25.84 -4.83
C LEU A 130 10.14 27.20 -5.13
N ALA A 131 9.63 27.94 -6.11
CA ALA A 131 10.15 29.27 -6.44
C ALA A 131 10.00 30.24 -5.27
N ASP A 132 8.82 30.25 -4.62
CA ASP A 132 8.54 31.06 -3.43
C ASP A 132 9.53 30.70 -2.30
N ASN A 133 9.83 29.41 -2.07
CA ASN A 133 10.81 28.97 -1.08
C ASN A 133 12.27 29.33 -1.41
N LEU A 134 12.63 29.41 -2.70
CA LEU A 134 13.99 29.72 -3.15
C LEU A 134 14.31 31.22 -3.13
N VAL A 135 13.30 32.05 -3.41
CA VAL A 135 13.43 33.51 -3.47
C VAL A 135 13.05 34.14 -2.13
N GLY A 136 12.16 33.50 -1.37
CA GLY A 136 11.59 34.02 -0.14
C GLY A 136 12.63 34.42 0.88
N ASP A 137 12.36 35.54 1.54
CA ASP A 137 13.18 36.01 2.66
C ASP A 137 12.91 35.17 3.91
N ARG A 138 13.78 35.28 4.92
CA ARG A 138 13.65 34.57 6.21
C ARG A 138 12.31 34.77 6.95
N TYR A 139 11.46 35.68 6.49
CA TYR A 139 10.18 36.02 7.09
C TYR A 139 8.97 35.43 6.33
N ASP A 140 9.19 34.91 5.11
CA ASP A 140 8.12 34.22 4.39
C ASP A 140 7.96 32.80 4.96
N PRO A 141 6.72 32.34 5.21
CA PRO A 141 6.49 31.02 5.75
C PRO A 141 6.95 29.95 4.75
N LEU A 142 7.82 29.06 5.23
CA LEU A 142 8.27 27.90 4.47
C LEU A 142 7.07 27.05 4.03
N ASN A 143 6.93 26.82 2.73
CA ASN A 143 5.82 26.07 2.14
C ASN A 143 6.36 24.83 1.41
N VAL A 144 6.68 23.79 2.17
CA VAL A 144 7.13 22.51 1.61
C VAL A 144 5.92 21.71 1.12
N LYS A 145 5.99 21.21 -0.11
CA LYS A 145 5.02 20.26 -0.68
C LYS A 145 5.48 18.84 -0.37
N SER A 146 5.10 18.32 0.79
CA SER A 146 5.56 17.02 1.29
C SER A 146 5.17 15.85 0.39
N GLU A 147 4.11 15.99 -0.41
CA GLU A 147 3.69 14.98 -1.38
C GLU A 147 4.79 14.68 -2.40
N ILE A 148 5.61 15.69 -2.73
CA ILE A 148 6.77 15.56 -3.63
C ILE A 148 7.80 14.57 -3.06
N LEU A 149 8.07 14.63 -1.77
CA LEU A 149 9.09 13.78 -1.13
C LEU A 149 8.66 12.30 -1.07
N ALA A 150 7.34 12.06 -1.05
CA ALA A 150 6.76 10.73 -1.04
C ALA A 150 6.60 10.10 -2.43
N ILE A 151 7.00 10.79 -3.51
CA ILE A 151 6.89 10.24 -4.87
C ILE A 151 7.76 9.00 -5.03
N THR A 152 7.15 7.92 -5.54
CA THR A 152 7.85 6.70 -5.96
C THR A 152 7.34 6.26 -7.32
N GLU A 153 8.27 5.86 -8.19
CA GLU A 153 7.94 5.26 -9.49
C GLU A 153 7.90 3.72 -9.45
N SER A 154 8.44 3.14 -8.38
CA SER A 154 8.47 1.70 -8.16
C SER A 154 7.54 1.30 -7.01
N ASN A 155 7.22 0.00 -6.95
CA ASN A 155 6.54 -0.60 -5.80
C ASN A 155 7.30 -0.31 -4.51
N MET A 156 6.62 -0.41 -3.37
CA MET A 156 7.20 -0.18 -2.05
C MET A 156 8.07 -1.36 -1.59
N THR A 157 9.16 -1.60 -2.32
CA THR A 157 10.18 -2.61 -2.00
C THR A 157 11.05 -2.17 -0.83
N GLN A 158 11.86 -3.09 -0.29
CA GLN A 158 12.82 -2.76 0.76
C GLN A 158 13.74 -1.58 0.44
N ARG A 159 14.17 -1.46 -0.83
CA ARG A 159 15.04 -0.38 -1.29
C ARG A 159 14.26 0.94 -1.37
N THR A 160 13.05 0.88 -1.92
CA THR A 160 12.18 2.05 -2.07
C THR A 160 11.80 2.63 -0.71
N ILE A 161 11.48 1.79 0.27
CA ILE A 161 11.24 2.23 1.67
C ILE A 161 12.46 2.98 2.20
N VAL A 162 13.66 2.39 2.14
CA VAL A 162 14.89 3.06 2.60
C VAL A 162 15.09 4.40 1.90
N GLU A 163 14.87 4.44 0.59
CA GLU A 163 15.01 5.65 -0.20
C GLU A 163 14.08 6.76 0.28
N VAL A 164 12.76 6.52 0.34
CA VAL A 164 11.78 7.55 0.72
C VAL A 164 11.94 8.02 2.16
N PHE A 165 12.23 7.11 3.09
CA PHE A 165 12.47 7.47 4.49
C PHE A 165 13.76 8.26 4.67
N LYS A 166 14.81 7.95 3.90
CA LYS A 166 16.05 8.74 3.89
C LYS A 166 15.85 10.17 3.40
N ARG A 167 14.90 10.44 2.50
CA ARG A 167 14.60 11.80 2.04
C ARG A 167 14.09 12.70 3.17
N VAL A 168 13.44 12.10 4.17
CA VAL A 168 12.85 12.79 5.33
C VAL A 168 13.65 12.58 6.62
N GLY A 169 14.93 12.23 6.49
CA GLY A 169 15.88 12.17 7.61
C GLY A 169 15.85 10.88 8.44
N LEU A 170 15.24 9.80 7.95
CA LEU A 170 15.30 8.48 8.60
C LEU A 170 16.25 7.54 7.85
N GLU A 171 17.50 7.44 8.31
CA GLU A 171 18.54 6.69 7.61
C GLU A 171 18.47 5.18 7.77
N ASP A 172 18.19 4.71 8.99
CA ASP A 172 18.29 3.29 9.37
C ASP A 172 16.92 2.67 9.70
N ILE A 173 15.90 2.97 8.90
CA ILE A 173 14.50 2.56 9.14
C ILE A 173 14.36 1.07 9.50
N TRP A 174 15.08 0.18 8.80
CA TRP A 174 15.03 -1.26 9.07
C TRP A 174 15.60 -1.66 10.42
N SER A 175 16.68 -1.00 10.85
CA SER A 175 17.27 -1.21 12.17
C SER A 175 16.32 -0.70 13.25
N THR A 176 15.80 0.51 13.08
CA THR A 176 14.87 1.15 14.03
C THR A 176 13.56 0.36 14.17
N MET A 177 13.01 -0.17 13.07
CA MET A 177 11.84 -1.03 13.12
C MET A 177 12.13 -2.37 13.80
N ALA A 178 13.30 -2.96 13.57
CA ALA A 178 13.69 -4.24 14.16
C ALA A 178 13.96 -4.15 15.68
N GLN A 179 14.20 -2.94 16.21
CA GLN A 179 14.27 -2.72 17.66
C GLN A 179 12.90 -2.85 18.34
N GLN A 180 11.80 -2.65 17.60
CA GLN A 180 10.45 -2.67 18.16
C GLN A 180 10.04 -4.10 18.54
N ALA A 181 9.72 -4.30 19.82
CA ALA A 181 9.36 -5.61 20.37
C ALA A 181 8.13 -6.23 19.67
N ALA A 182 7.18 -5.39 19.25
CA ALA A 182 5.98 -5.83 18.53
C ALA A 182 6.33 -6.55 17.22
N LEU A 183 7.23 -5.98 16.41
CA LEU A 183 7.65 -6.61 15.14
C LEU A 183 8.43 -7.90 15.37
N ARG A 184 9.36 -7.88 16.34
CA ARG A 184 10.15 -9.06 16.72
C ARG A 184 9.27 -10.22 17.18
N SER A 185 8.31 -9.93 18.06
CA SER A 185 7.37 -10.93 18.57
C SER A 185 6.49 -11.48 17.46
N HIS A 186 6.00 -10.62 16.56
CA HIS A 186 5.16 -11.04 15.44
C HIS A 186 5.93 -11.96 14.47
N LEU A 187 7.19 -11.66 14.19
CA LEU A 187 8.03 -12.44 13.28
C LEU A 187 8.72 -13.65 13.95
N GLY A 188 8.59 -13.82 15.27
CA GLY A 188 9.28 -14.86 16.02
C GLY A 188 10.82 -14.71 16.01
N ALA A 189 11.32 -13.49 15.83
CA ALA A 189 12.75 -13.22 15.74
C ALA A 189 13.42 -13.15 17.11
N LYS A 190 14.58 -13.80 17.25
CA LYS A 190 15.35 -13.84 18.51
C LYS A 190 16.03 -12.52 18.79
N ASP A 191 16.62 -11.92 17.75
CA ASP A 191 17.35 -10.65 17.83
C ASP A 191 16.94 -9.67 16.72
N GLN A 192 17.50 -8.46 16.79
CA GLN A 192 17.22 -7.37 15.85
C GLN A 192 17.70 -7.70 14.42
N GLY A 193 18.85 -8.36 14.29
CA GLY A 193 19.40 -8.72 12.99
C GLY A 193 18.54 -9.75 12.27
N GLU A 194 18.06 -10.77 12.99
CA GLU A 194 17.10 -11.75 12.48
C GLU A 194 15.77 -11.09 12.12
N CYS A 195 15.25 -10.21 12.98
CA CYS A 195 13.99 -9.50 12.73
C CYS A 195 14.02 -8.67 11.45
N SER A 196 15.11 -7.91 11.24
CA SER A 196 15.29 -7.11 10.03
C SER A 196 15.31 -8.00 8.77
N LYS A 197 16.08 -9.09 8.79
CA LYS A 197 16.16 -10.05 7.68
C LYS A 197 14.80 -10.67 7.35
N LEU A 198 14.05 -11.10 8.38
CA LEU A 198 12.73 -11.70 8.20
C LEU A 198 11.72 -10.69 7.64
N ALA A 199 11.69 -9.47 8.17
CA ALA A 199 10.80 -8.41 7.70
C ALA A 199 11.09 -8.06 6.23
N ILE A 200 12.37 -7.87 5.89
CA ILE A 200 12.83 -7.60 4.52
C ILE A 200 12.44 -8.75 3.59
N SER A 201 12.74 -9.99 3.97
CA SER A 201 12.44 -11.17 3.17
C SER A 201 10.94 -11.32 2.90
N LYS A 202 10.12 -11.13 3.94
CA LYS A 202 8.65 -11.20 3.84
C LYS A 202 8.10 -10.10 2.94
N LEU A 203 8.54 -8.85 3.10
CA LEU A 203 8.14 -7.74 2.23
C LEU A 203 8.56 -7.99 0.77
N SER A 204 9.80 -8.42 0.54
CA SER A 204 10.29 -8.73 -0.81
C SER A 204 9.48 -9.83 -1.46
N LYS A 205 9.13 -10.89 -0.73
CA LYS A 205 8.22 -11.93 -1.23
C LYS A 205 6.87 -11.35 -1.64
N ILE A 206 6.22 -10.58 -0.76
CA ILE A 206 4.91 -9.97 -1.03
C ILE A 206 4.96 -9.07 -2.27
N MET A 207 5.99 -8.24 -2.41
CA MET A 207 6.13 -7.34 -3.56
C MET A 207 6.43 -8.09 -4.87
N ASN A 208 7.14 -9.22 -4.80
CA ASN A 208 7.36 -10.09 -5.95
C ASN A 208 6.07 -10.81 -6.35
N ASP A 209 5.32 -11.34 -5.37
CA ASP A 209 4.02 -11.98 -5.57
C ASP A 209 3.04 -11.00 -6.25
N ARG A 210 2.97 -9.74 -5.78
CA ARG A 210 2.18 -8.67 -6.43
C ARG A 210 2.49 -8.52 -7.92
N ASN A 211 3.78 -8.48 -8.28
CA ASN A 211 4.20 -8.34 -9.68
C ASN A 211 3.82 -9.57 -10.52
N SER A 212 3.98 -10.78 -9.96
CA SER A 212 3.57 -12.01 -10.63
C SER A 212 2.05 -12.03 -10.90
N PHE A 213 1.25 -11.54 -9.95
CA PHE A 213 -0.21 -11.49 -10.12
C PHE A 213 -0.66 -10.40 -11.08
N ALA A 214 0.10 -9.30 -11.20
CA ALA A 214 -0.21 -8.20 -12.11
C ALA A 214 0.10 -8.55 -13.58
N HIS A 215 1.07 -9.44 -13.78
CA HIS A 215 1.48 -9.92 -15.10
C HIS A 215 1.48 -11.45 -15.11
N PRO A 216 0.31 -12.08 -15.01
CA PRO A 216 0.22 -13.52 -14.90
C PRO A 216 0.75 -14.21 -16.16
N THR A 217 1.58 -15.22 -15.94
CA THR A 217 2.10 -16.14 -16.95
C THR A 217 1.51 -17.54 -16.74
N SER A 218 1.78 -18.48 -17.65
CA SER A 218 1.38 -19.88 -17.49
C SER A 218 1.97 -20.57 -16.26
N SER A 219 3.03 -20.02 -15.66
CA SER A 219 3.66 -20.52 -14.44
C SER A 219 3.20 -19.81 -13.17
N THR A 220 2.25 -18.87 -13.26
CA THR A 220 1.79 -18.11 -12.09
C THR A 220 0.93 -18.98 -11.19
N THR A 221 1.38 -19.17 -9.96
CA THR A 221 0.57 -19.78 -8.90
C THR A 221 -0.15 -18.66 -8.16
N PHE A 222 -1.48 -18.61 -8.32
CA PHE A 222 -2.32 -17.66 -7.60
C PHE A 222 -2.35 -17.98 -6.10
N PRO A 223 -2.48 -16.96 -5.22
CA PRO A 223 -2.46 -17.16 -3.79
C PRO A 223 -3.77 -17.81 -3.35
N ASP A 224 -3.70 -18.58 -2.27
CA ASP A 224 -4.88 -19.00 -1.53
C ASP A 224 -5.30 -17.93 -0.49
N PRO A 225 -6.49 -18.07 0.13
CA PRO A 225 -6.93 -17.12 1.16
C PRO A 225 -5.98 -17.03 2.36
N GLU A 226 -5.31 -18.12 2.75
CA GLU A 226 -4.38 -18.14 3.89
C GLU A 226 -3.15 -17.28 3.63
N GLN A 227 -2.60 -17.32 2.41
CA GLN A 227 -1.50 -16.46 1.99
C GLN A 227 -1.91 -14.98 2.04
N VAL A 228 -3.12 -14.64 1.59
CA VAL A 228 -3.63 -13.25 1.65
C VAL A 228 -3.80 -12.80 3.10
N LEU A 229 -4.33 -13.66 3.98
CA LEU A 229 -4.46 -13.37 5.41
C LEU A 229 -3.08 -13.17 6.07
N SER A 230 -2.09 -14.01 5.74
CA SER A 230 -0.71 -13.83 6.22
C SER A 230 -0.11 -12.50 5.78
N THR A 231 -0.39 -12.05 4.55
CA THR A 231 0.00 -10.71 4.07
C THR A 231 -0.69 -9.59 4.86
N CYS A 232 -1.99 -9.72 5.14
CA CYS A 232 -2.74 -8.77 5.99
C CYS A 232 -2.14 -8.64 7.38
N GLU A 233 -1.86 -9.76 8.04
CA GLU A 233 -1.29 -9.80 9.38
C GLU A 233 0.09 -9.16 9.43
N PHE A 234 0.93 -9.49 8.46
CA PHE A 234 2.25 -8.88 8.32
C PHE A 234 2.14 -7.37 8.12
N PHE A 235 1.33 -6.90 7.16
CA PHE A 235 1.15 -5.47 6.93
C PHE A 235 0.58 -4.75 8.15
N ARG A 236 -0.36 -5.35 8.90
CA ARG A 236 -0.88 -4.76 10.14
C ARG A 236 0.23 -4.54 11.17
N ALA A 237 1.03 -5.56 11.46
CA ALA A 237 2.12 -5.46 12.43
C ALA A 237 3.22 -4.49 11.94
N PHE A 238 3.59 -4.60 10.67
CA PHE A 238 4.64 -3.80 10.04
C PHE A 238 4.26 -2.32 9.97
N SER A 239 3.03 -2.01 9.54
CA SER A 239 2.48 -0.64 9.50
C SER A 239 2.37 -0.01 10.89
N SER A 240 1.89 -0.74 11.90
CA SER A 240 1.85 -0.23 13.28
C SER A 240 3.24 0.22 13.75
N VAL A 241 4.23 -0.63 13.52
CA VAL A 241 5.62 -0.36 13.89
C VAL A 241 6.21 0.82 13.11
N MET A 242 5.86 0.99 11.83
CA MET A 242 6.28 2.19 11.08
C MET A 242 5.74 3.47 11.70
N VAL A 243 4.46 3.48 12.11
CA VAL A 243 3.86 4.66 12.76
C VAL A 243 4.58 4.99 14.06
N ASP A 244 4.92 3.97 14.86
CA ASP A 244 5.65 4.18 16.11
C ASP A 244 7.05 4.74 15.86
N VAL A 245 7.76 4.22 14.86
CA VAL A 245 9.08 4.73 14.46
C VAL A 245 8.98 6.16 13.90
N ALA A 246 7.93 6.47 13.15
CA ALA A 246 7.72 7.81 12.61
C ALA A 246 7.60 8.87 13.71
N LYS A 247 6.98 8.51 14.84
CA LYS A 247 6.72 9.36 16.01
C LYS A 247 7.89 9.47 17.00
N LEU A 248 8.98 8.74 16.79
CA LEU A 248 10.13 8.83 17.69
C LEU A 248 10.71 10.26 17.63
N PRO A 249 10.99 10.89 18.78
CA PRO A 249 11.65 12.19 18.81
C PRO A 249 13.03 12.07 18.16
N ARG A 250 13.41 13.07 17.37
CA ARG A 250 14.60 13.05 16.52
C ARG A 250 15.50 14.23 16.76
#